data_AF-A0A238VNE2-F1
#
_entry.id   AF-A0A238VNE2-F1
#
_cell.length_a   1.000
_cell.length_b   1.000
_cell.length_c   1.000
_cell.angle_alpha   90.00
_cell.angle_beta   90.00
_cell.angle_gamma   90.00
#
_symmetry.space_group_name_H-M   'P 1'
#
loop_
_entity.id
_entity.type
_entity.pdbx_description
1 polymer ?
#
loop_
_entity_poly.entity_id
_entity_poly.type
_entity_poly.pdbx_seq_one_letter_code
_entity_poly.pdbx_strand_id
1 'polypeptide(L)'
;MAKQVKIQKELDPRIIEIGRRLEAIRKEAGYTSYENFAIDKGIPRMLYWRLEKGTNFTITSLLRVLDAHSMNLTDFFKGLGEEK
;
A
#
# COMPACT_ATOMS: atom_id res chain seq x y z
N MET A 1 -12.43 22.44 -29.81
CA MET A 1 -12.65 21.28 -28.92
C MET A 1 -12.15 21.65 -27.53
N ALA A 2 -13.02 21.67 -26.51
CA ALA A 2 -12.62 22.04 -25.15
C ALA A 2 -11.69 20.95 -24.59
N LYS A 3 -10.48 21.35 -24.18
CA LYS A 3 -9.51 20.48 -23.52
C LYS A 3 -10.09 20.12 -22.15
N GLN A 4 -10.55 18.88 -21.98
CA GLN A 4 -11.04 18.40 -20.70
C GLN A 4 -9.92 18.50 -19.66
N VAL A 5 -10.10 19.36 -18.67
CA VAL A 5 -9.21 19.45 -17.51
C VAL A 5 -9.42 18.16 -16.72
N LYS A 6 -8.43 17.27 -16.70
CA LYS A 6 -8.42 16.10 -15.80
C LYS A 6 -8.34 16.63 -14.37
N ILE A 7 -9.48 16.70 -13.69
CA ILE A 7 -9.53 16.96 -12.25
C ILE A 7 -8.85 15.76 -11.59
N GLN A 8 -7.60 15.95 -11.14
CA GLN A 8 -6.95 14.95 -10.31
C GLN A 8 -7.72 14.92 -9.00
N LYS A 9 -8.47 13.84 -8.77
CA LYS A 9 -9.16 13.62 -7.51
C LYS A 9 -8.09 13.52 -6.42
N GLU A 10 -8.08 14.49 -5.51
CA GLU A 10 -7.22 14.45 -4.35
C GLU A 10 -7.53 13.16 -3.57
N LEU A 11 -6.50 12.31 -3.39
CA LEU A 11 -6.64 11.08 -2.64
C LEU A 11 -6.60 11.43 -1.14
N ASP A 12 -7.41 10.73 -0.36
CA ASP A 12 -7.40 10.88 1.10
C ASP A 12 -5.97 10.60 1.62
N PRO A 13 -5.41 11.49 2.47
CA PRO A 13 -4.03 11.35 2.95
C PRO A 13 -3.78 10.02 3.68
N ARG A 14 -4.83 9.41 4.27
CA ARG A 14 -4.75 8.09 4.92
C ARG A 14 -4.39 6.98 3.93
N ILE A 15 -4.72 7.12 2.64
CA ILE A 15 -4.32 6.16 1.60
C ILE A 15 -2.79 6.17 1.43
N ILE A 16 -2.19 7.36 1.47
CA ILE A 16 -0.73 7.51 1.41
C ILE A 16 -0.07 6.95 2.67
N GLU A 17 -0.67 7.18 3.84
CA GLU A 17 -0.20 6.66 5.12
C GLU A 17 -0.18 5.12 5.14
N ILE A 18 -1.26 4.48 4.67
CA ILE A 18 -1.35 3.03 4.49
C ILE A 18 -0.23 2.53 3.57
N GLY A 19 0.01 3.20 2.44
CA GLY A 19 1.10 2.86 1.53
C GLY A 19 2.49 2.93 2.17
N ARG A 20 2.74 4.00 2.95
CA ARG A 20 3.99 4.15 3.71
C ARG A 20 4.15 3.07 4.78
N ARG A 21 3.06 2.67 5.45
CA ARG A 21 3.09 1.57 6.43
C ARG A 21 3.48 0.26 5.75
N LEU A 22 2.92 -0.04 4.58
CA LEU A 22 3.30 -1.22 3.78
C LEU A 22 4.78 -1.21 3.39
N GLU A 23 5.32 -0.06 3.01
CA GLU A 23 6.74 0.09 2.73
C GLU A 23 7.61 -0.15 3.99
N ALA A 24 7.19 0.37 5.15
CA ALA A 24 7.90 0.20 6.41
C ALA A 24 7.97 -1.28 6.81
N ILE A 25 6.84 -1.99 6.82
CA ILE A 25 6.81 -3.40 7.21
C ILE A 25 7.62 -4.29 6.26
N ARG A 26 7.70 -3.94 4.97
CA ARG A 26 8.59 -4.63 4.02
C ARG A 26 10.07 -4.44 4.36
N LYS A 27 10.45 -3.22 4.72
CA LYS A 27 11.84 -2.93 5.13
C LYS A 27 12.17 -3.63 6.44
N GLU A 28 11.24 -3.66 7.39
CA GLU A 28 11.35 -4.42 8.65
C GLU A 28 11.52 -5.93 8.38
N ALA A 29 10.84 -6.46 7.36
CA ALA A 29 11.01 -7.84 6.89
C ALA A 29 12.31 -8.10 6.12
N GLY A 30 13.20 -7.10 5.98
CA GLY A 30 14.53 -7.24 5.38
C GLY A 30 14.59 -7.01 3.87
N TYR A 31 13.50 -6.60 3.22
CA TYR A 31 13.48 -6.38 1.77
C TYR A 31 13.73 -4.92 1.43
N THR A 32 14.82 -4.65 0.70
CA THR A 32 15.13 -3.31 0.18
C THR A 32 14.31 -2.95 -1.05
N SER A 33 13.92 -3.95 -1.85
CA SER A 33 13.14 -3.79 -3.08
C SER A 33 11.74 -4.38 -2.95
N TYR A 34 10.74 -3.62 -3.40
CA TYR A 34 9.36 -4.07 -3.54
C TYR A 34 9.22 -5.23 -4.53
N GLU A 35 10.11 -5.32 -5.52
CA GLU A 35 10.10 -6.40 -6.50
C GLU A 35 10.56 -7.72 -5.89
N ASN A 36 11.62 -7.67 -5.09
CA ASN A 36 12.15 -8.85 -4.40
C ASN A 36 11.10 -9.40 -3.43
N PHE A 37 10.45 -8.52 -2.66
CA PHE A 37 9.35 -8.90 -1.79
C PHE A 37 8.20 -9.54 -2.59
N ALA A 38 7.78 -8.91 -3.69
CA ALA A 38 6.65 -9.39 -4.46
C ALA A 38 6.92 -10.76 -5.12
N ILE A 39 8.14 -10.98 -5.61
CA ILE A 39 8.56 -12.27 -6.18
C ILE A 39 8.61 -13.34 -5.09
N ASP A 40 9.26 -13.06 -3.96
CA ASP A 40 9.40 -13.99 -2.84
C ASP A 40 8.05 -14.43 -2.26
N LYS A 41 7.12 -13.47 -2.09
CA LYS A 41 5.78 -13.75 -1.55
C LYS A 41 4.74 -14.15 -2.60
N GLY A 42 5.12 -14.29 -3.87
CA GLY A 42 4.22 -14.71 -4.94
C GLY A 42 3.05 -13.75 -5.22
N ILE A 43 3.24 -12.45 -4.99
CA ILE A 43 2.24 -11.41 -5.28
C ILE A 43 2.58 -10.63 -6.55
N PRO A 44 1.57 -10.10 -7.30
CA PRO A 44 1.85 -9.31 -8.48
C PRO A 44 2.67 -8.05 -8.14
N ARG A 45 3.83 -7.88 -8.77
CA ARG A 45 4.72 -6.71 -8.58
C ARG A 45 3.99 -5.38 -8.67
N MET A 46 3.15 -5.23 -9.69
CA MET A 46 2.36 -4.02 -9.90
C MET A 46 1.29 -3.77 -8.83
N LEU A 47 0.74 -4.83 -8.23
CA LEU A 47 -0.20 -4.70 -7.12
C LEU A 47 0.51 -4.09 -5.92
N TYR A 48 1.63 -4.70 -5.54
CA TYR A 48 2.39 -4.30 -4.36
C TYR A 48 2.96 -2.88 -4.49
N TRP A 49 3.56 -2.57 -5.64
CA TRP A 49 4.07 -1.23 -5.95
C TRP A 49 2.98 -0.15 -5.87
N ARG A 50 1.80 -0.40 -6.45
CA ARG A 50 0.67 0.54 -6.42
C ARG A 50 0.19 0.83 -4.99
N LEU A 51 0.20 -0.18 -4.13
CA LEU A 51 -0.20 -0.03 -2.74
C LEU A 51 0.82 0.81 -1.96
N GLU A 52 2.13 0.53 -2.11
CA GLU A 52 3.18 1.35 -1.47
C GLU A 52 3.15 2.82 -1.93
N LYS A 53 2.83 3.06 -3.21
CA LYS A 53 2.68 4.42 -3.75
C LYS A 53 1.42 5.16 -3.26
N GLY A 54 0.53 4.50 -2.52
CA GLY A 54 -0.69 5.12 -2.02
C GLY A 54 -1.67 5.47 -3.13
N THR A 55 -1.93 4.50 -4.03
CA THR A 55 -2.97 4.65 -5.05
C THR A 55 -4.34 4.23 -4.51
N ASN A 56 -5.43 4.58 -5.18
CA ASN A 56 -6.74 4.02 -4.82
C ASN A 56 -6.74 2.50 -5.06
N PHE A 57 -6.92 1.72 -3.99
CA PHE A 57 -6.94 0.26 -4.03
C PHE A 57 -8.20 -0.28 -3.33
N THR A 58 -8.54 -1.53 -3.63
CA THR A 58 -9.63 -2.24 -2.96
C THR A 58 -9.17 -2.87 -1.66
N ILE A 59 -10.08 -3.08 -0.71
CA ILE A 59 -9.78 -3.83 0.52
C ILE A 59 -9.23 -5.23 0.19
N THR A 60 -9.73 -5.91 -0.84
CA THR A 60 -9.19 -7.21 -1.30
C THR A 60 -7.70 -7.14 -1.67
N SER A 61 -7.28 -6.02 -2.26
CA SER A 61 -5.86 -5.80 -2.62
C SER A 61 -5.00 -5.66 -1.37
N LEU A 62 -5.50 -4.92 -0.37
CA LEU A 62 -4.83 -4.75 0.92
C LEU A 62 -4.72 -6.10 1.64
N LEU A 63 -5.82 -6.83 1.79
CA LEU A 63 -5.85 -8.14 2.47
C LEU A 63 -4.82 -9.11 1.87
N ARG A 64 -4.76 -9.22 0.54
CA ARG A 64 -3.79 -10.08 -0.14
C ARG A 64 -2.33 -9.70 0.18
N VAL A 65 -2.04 -8.41 0.35
CA VAL A 65 -0.70 -7.95 0.73
C VAL A 65 -0.42 -8.21 2.21
N LEU A 66 -1.41 -8.05 3.08
CA LEU A 66 -1.27 -8.37 4.50
C LEU A 66 -1.05 -9.87 4.74
N ASP A 67 -1.73 -10.73 3.97
CA ASP A 67 -1.51 -12.18 4.00
C ASP A 67 -0.06 -12.54 3.61
N ALA A 68 0.50 -11.86 2.59
CA ALA A 68 1.89 -12.01 2.18
C ALA A 68 2.90 -11.57 3.26
N HIS A 69 2.50 -10.63 4.11
CA HIS A 69 3.25 -10.19 5.31
C HIS A 69 2.94 -11.05 6.55
N SER A 70 2.01 -12.00 6.48
CA SER A 70 1.50 -12.75 7.63
C SER A 70 1.02 -11.82 8.76
N MET A 71 0.40 -10.69 8.41
CA MET A 71 -0.02 -9.64 9.31
C MET A 71 -1.55 -9.56 9.38
N ASN A 72 -2.11 -9.41 10.57
CA ASN A 72 -3.55 -9.19 10.74
C ASN A 72 -3.92 -7.69 10.63
N LEU A 73 -5.22 -7.42 10.45
CA LEU A 73 -5.73 -6.04 10.30
C LEU A 73 -5.49 -5.19 11.55
N THR A 74 -5.66 -5.76 12.74
CA THR A 74 -5.52 -5.04 14.00
C THR A 74 -4.11 -4.51 14.19
N ASP A 75 -3.10 -5.36 13.95
CA ASP A 75 -1.69 -4.99 14.05
C ASP A 75 -1.28 -4.03 12.95
N PHE A 76 -1.83 -4.20 11.74
CA PHE A 76 -1.56 -3.30 10.63
C PHE A 76 -2.06 -1.88 10.90
N PHE A 77 -3.31 -1.75 11.36
CA PHE A 77 -3.96 -0.45 11.63
C PHE A 77 -3.63 0.16 12.98
N LYS A 78 -2.88 -0.54 13.83
CA LYS A 78 -2.45 0.00 15.12
C LYS A 78 -1.58 1.25 14.92
N GLY A 79 -2.06 2.39 15.41
CA GLY A 79 -1.37 3.67 15.32
C GLY A 79 -1.49 4.38 13.96
N LEU A 80 -2.28 3.84 13.02
CA LEU A 80 -2.65 4.53 11.78
C LEU A 80 -3.84 5.46 12.03
N GLY A 81 -3.78 6.69 11.51
CA GLY A 81 -4.89 7.65 11.60
C GLY A 81 -5.11 8.30 12.97
N GLU A 82 -4.15 8.18 13.89
CA GLU A 82 -4.14 8.97 15.12
C GLU A 82 -3.61 10.36 14.79
N GLU A 83 -4.45 11.39 14.96
CA GLU A 83 -4.01 12.78 14.90
C GLU A 83 -3.05 13.04 16.07
N LYS A 84 -1.82 13.47 15.74
CA LYS A 84 -0.92 14.05 16.75
C LYS A 84 -1.30 15.48 17.06
#